data_AF-A0A2U3L8V4-F1
#
_entry.id   AF-A0A2U3L8V4-F1
#
_cell.length_a   1.000
_cell.length_b   1.000
_cell.length_c   1.000
_cell.angle_alpha   90.00
_cell.angle_beta   90.00
_cell.angle_gamma   90.00
#
_symmetry.space_group_name_H-M   'P 1'
#
loop_
_entity.id
_entity.type
_entity.pdbx_description
1 polymer ?
#
loop_
_entity_poly.entity_id
_entity_poly.type
_entity_poly.pdbx_seq_one_letter_code
_entity_poly.pdbx_strand_id
1 'polypeptide(L)'
;MLTKDFNIIGTASTAFLEYSTIRNEETFTMKDITDSYCIGGVDLSSTTDLTSATILVPRPSDKFLCHQMYWMPQVTFENTEHSKRVVYQAWIERGLLELTPGNRIDYAYITHWFGRMKTDYRLYFQSIGYDSWNSGYWVKDMEQNGFNGLMDIVIQGAKTLSNPLKHLGADLAAKKINYNKNPLLEYCLCNMSVVYDRNNNITPVKSHSRGFIDGAMSLLDAYCVYERNKELLDSLI
;
A
#
# COMPACT_ATOMS: atom_id res chain seq x y z
N MET A 1 8.00 -37.33 1.55
CA MET A 1 9.26 -36.80 0.98
C MET A 1 9.60 -37.66 -0.23
N LEU A 2 9.29 -37.16 -1.43
CA LEU A 2 9.66 -37.76 -2.71
C LEU A 2 9.73 -36.62 -3.74
N THR A 3 10.91 -35.99 -3.79
CA THR A 3 11.26 -34.97 -4.79
C THR A 3 12.50 -35.48 -5.51
N LYS A 4 12.28 -36.39 -6.44
CA LYS A 4 13.20 -36.70 -7.53
C LYS A 4 12.40 -36.47 -8.80
N ASP A 5 12.93 -35.64 -9.69
CA ASP A 5 12.48 -35.45 -11.08
C ASP A 5 11.56 -34.27 -11.42
N PHE A 6 11.66 -33.14 -10.71
CA PHE A 6 11.30 -31.85 -11.31
C PHE A 6 12.35 -30.79 -11.00
N ASN A 7 13.23 -30.53 -11.98
CA ASN A 7 14.17 -29.42 -11.98
C ASN A 7 13.44 -28.09 -12.30
N ILE A 8 12.35 -27.82 -11.57
CA ILE A 8 11.74 -26.49 -11.52
C ILE A 8 12.39 -25.82 -10.32
N ILE A 9 13.39 -24.97 -10.57
CA ILE A 9 13.84 -24.01 -9.56
C ILE A 9 12.75 -22.95 -9.45
N GLY A 10 11.63 -23.31 -8.84
CA GLY A 10 10.68 -22.36 -8.32
C GLY A 10 11.23 -21.92 -6.98
N THR A 11 11.56 -20.64 -6.84
CA THR A 11 11.80 -20.11 -5.49
C THR A 11 10.49 -20.27 -4.74
N ALA A 12 10.44 -21.20 -3.79
CA ALA A 12 9.25 -21.46 -3.01
C ALA A 12 8.90 -20.17 -2.27
N SER A 13 7.81 -19.53 -2.65
CA SER A 13 7.27 -18.40 -1.92
C SER A 13 6.47 -18.92 -0.73
N THR A 14 6.51 -18.19 0.37
CA THR A 14 5.75 -18.50 1.58
C THR A 14 4.80 -17.35 1.87
N ALA A 15 3.58 -17.65 2.34
CA ALA A 15 2.65 -16.61 2.78
C ALA A 15 3.35 -15.65 3.75
N PHE A 16 3.12 -14.34 3.58
CA PHE A 16 3.78 -13.34 4.41
C PHE A 16 3.32 -13.43 5.87
N LEU A 17 2.01 -13.48 6.09
CA LEU A 17 1.38 -13.60 7.40
C LEU A 17 0.15 -14.52 7.34
N GLU A 18 -0.18 -15.15 8.46
CA GLU A 18 -1.44 -15.89 8.60
C GLU A 18 -2.63 -14.94 8.75
N TYR A 19 -3.83 -15.40 8.36
CA TYR A 19 -5.05 -14.60 8.43
C TYR A 19 -5.36 -14.05 9.83
N SER A 20 -5.18 -14.87 10.87
CA SER A 20 -5.37 -14.48 12.28
C SER A 20 -4.43 -13.32 12.69
N THR A 21 -3.23 -13.31 12.15
CA THR A 21 -2.22 -12.28 12.36
C THR A 21 -2.55 -11.00 11.59
N ILE A 22 -3.09 -11.12 10.37
CA ILE A 22 -3.53 -9.98 9.56
C ILE A 22 -4.74 -9.30 10.20
N ARG A 23 -5.77 -10.07 10.54
CA ARG A 23 -7.09 -9.57 10.97
C ARG A 23 -6.99 -8.60 12.14
N ASN A 24 -7.44 -7.36 11.95
CA ASN A 24 -7.57 -6.36 13.00
C ASN A 24 -9.00 -5.79 12.97
N GLU A 25 -9.68 -5.82 14.12
CA GLU A 25 -11.07 -5.35 14.28
C GLU A 25 -11.13 -3.88 14.71
N GLU A 26 -10.00 -3.26 15.05
CA GLU A 26 -9.97 -1.84 15.39
C GLU A 26 -10.40 -0.99 14.18
N THR A 27 -11.11 0.09 14.49
CA THR A 27 -11.61 1.06 13.51
C THR A 27 -11.29 2.48 13.98
N PHE A 28 -11.30 3.43 13.06
CA PHE A 28 -11.21 4.85 13.36
C PHE A 28 -12.01 5.66 12.34
N THR A 29 -12.23 6.93 12.65
CA THR A 29 -12.90 7.89 11.79
C THR A 29 -11.92 8.89 11.22
N MET A 30 -12.28 9.57 10.13
CA MET A 30 -11.41 10.61 9.57
C MET A 30 -11.09 11.74 10.57
N LYS A 31 -11.93 11.95 11.59
CA LYS A 31 -11.66 12.91 12.67
C LYS A 31 -10.45 12.51 13.52
N ASP A 32 -10.21 11.21 13.70
CA ASP A 32 -9.12 10.71 14.54
C ASP A 32 -7.73 10.94 13.92
N ILE A 33 -7.67 11.05 12.60
CA ILE A 33 -6.45 11.38 11.86
C ILE A 33 -6.35 12.86 11.48
N THR A 34 -7.41 13.65 11.66
CA THR A 34 -7.40 15.08 11.30
C THR A 34 -6.34 15.82 12.12
N ASP A 35 -5.74 16.87 11.55
CA ASP A 35 -4.69 17.68 12.19
C ASP A 35 -3.43 16.88 12.60
N SER A 36 -3.07 15.84 11.83
CA SER A 36 -1.95 14.96 12.17
C SER A 36 -0.83 15.01 11.14
N TYR A 37 0.40 14.79 11.62
CA TYR A 37 1.57 14.50 10.78
C TYR A 37 1.48 13.07 10.25
N CYS A 38 1.84 12.88 8.97
CA CYS A 38 1.68 11.59 8.32
C CYS A 38 2.72 11.32 7.23
N ILE A 39 2.78 10.06 6.82
CA ILE A 39 3.55 9.60 5.67
C ILE A 39 2.58 9.08 4.60
N GLY A 40 2.89 9.37 3.34
CA GLY A 40 2.22 8.80 2.18
C GLY A 40 2.98 7.60 1.63
N GLY A 41 2.27 6.69 0.95
CA GLY A 41 2.88 5.65 0.13
C GLY A 41 1.98 5.32 -1.05
N VAL A 42 2.54 5.02 -2.22
CA VAL A 42 1.77 4.77 -3.44
C VAL A 42 2.37 3.64 -4.25
N ASP A 43 1.54 2.65 -4.58
CA ASP A 43 1.85 1.62 -5.56
C ASP A 43 1.14 1.96 -6.87
N LEU A 44 1.91 2.42 -7.87
CA LEU A 44 1.39 2.84 -9.17
C LEU A 44 1.34 1.67 -10.14
N SER A 45 0.14 1.32 -10.60
CA SER A 45 -0.03 0.39 -11.70
C SER A 45 0.48 0.98 -13.01
N SER A 46 1.40 0.27 -13.66
CA SER A 46 1.91 0.64 -14.99
C SER A 46 0.94 0.33 -16.14
N THR A 47 -0.13 -0.44 -15.89
CA THR A 47 -1.06 -0.91 -16.93
C THR A 47 -2.52 -0.85 -16.48
N THR A 48 -3.18 -2.01 -16.37
CA THR A 48 -4.61 -2.16 -16.08
C THR A 48 -4.89 -2.56 -14.64
N ASP A 49 -3.83 -2.84 -13.87
CA ASP A 49 -3.92 -3.32 -12.50
C ASP A 49 -4.38 -2.22 -11.53
N LEU A 50 -4.70 -2.64 -10.31
CA LEU A 50 -5.13 -1.78 -9.21
C LEU A 50 -4.00 -0.81 -8.82
N THR A 51 -4.32 0.46 -8.61
CA THR A 51 -3.40 1.43 -7.99
C THR A 51 -3.87 1.70 -6.58
N SER A 52 -2.95 1.85 -5.63
CA SER A 52 -3.27 2.14 -4.23
C SER A 52 -2.45 3.29 -3.68
N ALA A 53 -3.07 4.11 -2.83
CA ALA A 53 -2.40 5.10 -2.01
C ALA A 53 -2.71 4.86 -0.53
N THR A 54 -1.71 5.14 0.31
CA THR A 54 -1.73 4.96 1.76
C THR A 54 -1.38 6.26 2.44
N ILE A 55 -2.11 6.55 3.53
CA ILE A 55 -1.74 7.50 4.56
C ILE A 55 -1.48 6.69 5.83
N LEU A 56 -0.26 6.83 6.34
CA LEU A 56 0.18 6.24 7.59
C LEU A 56 0.37 7.35 8.61
N VAL A 57 -0.47 7.35 9.65
CA VAL A 57 -0.42 8.32 10.75
C VAL A 57 0.17 7.63 11.97
N PRO A 58 1.44 7.88 12.31
CA PRO A 58 2.01 7.43 13.59
C PRO A 58 1.28 8.06 14.77
N ARG A 59 1.16 7.30 15.85
CA ARG A 59 0.53 7.66 17.13
C ARG A 59 1.46 7.26 18.27
N PRO A 60 1.29 7.84 19.47
CA PRO A 60 2.06 7.44 20.64
C PRO A 60 2.01 5.92 20.88
N SER A 61 3.05 5.39 21.54
CA SER A 61 3.22 3.94 21.80
C SER A 61 3.40 3.08 20.54
N ASP A 62 4.04 3.63 19.51
CA ASP A 62 4.31 2.94 18.23
C ASP A 62 3.05 2.37 17.56
N LYS A 63 1.90 3.04 17.71
CA LYS A 63 0.66 2.68 17.01
C LYS A 63 0.53 3.48 15.72
N PHE A 64 -0.21 2.94 14.76
CA PHE A 64 -0.44 3.59 13.48
C PHE A 64 -1.92 3.53 13.09
N LEU A 65 -2.44 4.64 12.57
CA LEU A 65 -3.71 4.67 11.84
C LEU A 65 -3.39 4.67 10.34
N CYS A 66 -3.90 3.68 9.63
CA CYS A 66 -3.66 3.48 8.21
C CYS A 66 -4.97 3.71 7.44
N HIS A 67 -4.98 4.72 6.56
CA HIS A 67 -6.07 5.03 5.65
C HIS A 67 -5.62 4.81 4.21
N GLN A 68 -6.46 4.19 3.39
CA GLN A 68 -6.11 3.86 2.01
C GLN A 68 -7.24 4.15 1.04
N MET A 69 -6.86 4.43 -0.20
CA MET A 69 -7.76 4.55 -1.35
C MET A 69 -7.18 3.79 -2.54
N TYR A 70 -8.08 3.26 -3.37
CA TYR A 70 -7.75 2.40 -4.49
C TYR A 70 -8.39 2.90 -5.77
N TRP A 71 -7.72 2.71 -6.90
CA TRP A 71 -8.21 3.07 -8.22
C TRP A 71 -8.08 1.93 -9.22
N MET A 72 -9.05 1.82 -10.11
CA MET A 72 -9.05 0.85 -11.22
C MET A 72 -9.55 1.52 -12.51
N PRO A 73 -8.97 1.23 -13.69
CA PRO A 73 -9.50 1.77 -14.94
C PRO A 73 -10.90 1.22 -15.20
N GLN A 74 -11.81 2.07 -15.66
CA GLN A 74 -13.19 1.69 -15.96
C GLN A 74 -13.26 0.53 -16.96
N VAL A 75 -12.42 0.55 -18.00
CA VAL A 75 -12.36 -0.55 -18.99
C VAL A 75 -11.92 -1.87 -18.36
N THR A 76 -11.02 -1.85 -17.36
CA THR A 76 -10.64 -3.06 -16.60
C THR A 76 -11.83 -3.62 -15.83
N PHE A 77 -12.58 -2.76 -15.16
CA PHE A 77 -13.78 -3.15 -14.40
C PHE A 77 -14.86 -3.75 -15.32
N GLU A 78 -15.11 -3.12 -16.47
CA GLU A 78 -16.10 -3.57 -17.46
C GLU A 78 -15.74 -4.90 -18.11
N ASN A 79 -14.44 -5.20 -18.28
CA ASN A 79 -13.96 -6.47 -18.82
C ASN A 79 -13.77 -7.56 -17.76
N THR A 80 -13.88 -7.22 -16.47
CA THR A 80 -13.76 -8.18 -15.37
C THR A 80 -14.96 -9.14 -15.36
N GLU A 81 -14.72 -10.43 -15.11
CA GLU A 81 -15.77 -11.44 -14.94
C GLU A 81 -16.86 -11.01 -13.95
N HIS A 82 -18.12 -11.37 -14.21
CA HIS A 82 -19.28 -10.90 -13.43
C HIS A 82 -19.12 -11.14 -11.92
N SER A 83 -18.63 -12.31 -11.51
CA SER A 83 -18.42 -12.67 -10.10
C SER A 83 -17.47 -11.72 -9.37
N LYS A 84 -16.34 -11.36 -10.01
CA LYS A 84 -15.37 -10.39 -9.47
C LYS A 84 -15.92 -8.97 -9.52
N ARG A 85 -16.68 -8.62 -10.56
CA ARG A 85 -17.29 -7.30 -10.70
C ARG A 85 -18.25 -7.00 -9.56
N VAL A 86 -19.01 -7.99 -9.07
CA VAL A 86 -19.87 -7.82 -7.88
C VAL A 86 -19.06 -7.42 -6.64
N VAL A 87 -17.87 -8.02 -6.46
CA VAL A 87 -16.98 -7.67 -5.33
C VAL A 87 -16.43 -6.25 -5.49
N TYR A 88 -15.98 -5.87 -6.68
CA TYR A 88 -15.49 -4.52 -6.95
C TYR A 88 -16.59 -3.47 -6.78
N GLN A 89 -17.80 -3.78 -7.24
CA GLN A 89 -18.98 -2.94 -7.06
C GLN A 89 -19.26 -2.69 -5.58
N ALA A 90 -19.17 -3.72 -4.74
CA ALA A 90 -19.33 -3.57 -3.29
C ALA A 90 -18.22 -2.70 -2.67
N TRP A 91 -16.99 -2.71 -3.19
CA TRP A 91 -15.93 -1.81 -2.74
C TRP A 91 -16.14 -0.37 -3.21
N ILE A 92 -16.69 -0.16 -4.42
CA ILE A 92 -17.07 1.15 -4.94
C ILE A 92 -18.18 1.77 -4.08
N GLU A 93 -19.23 1.00 -3.78
CA GLU A 93 -20.35 1.45 -2.94
C GLU A 93 -19.92 1.82 -1.51
N ARG A 94 -18.83 1.21 -1.02
CA ARG A 94 -18.22 1.50 0.27
C ARG A 94 -17.19 2.64 0.22
N GLY A 95 -16.93 3.21 -0.96
CA GLY A 95 -15.94 4.26 -1.15
C GLY A 95 -14.48 3.79 -0.94
N LEU A 96 -14.21 2.49 -1.09
CA LEU A 96 -12.86 1.92 -0.99
C LEU A 96 -12.13 1.89 -2.34
N LEU A 97 -12.90 1.82 -3.43
CA LEU A 97 -12.40 1.74 -4.81
C LEU A 97 -13.09 2.81 -5.65
N GLU A 98 -12.32 3.52 -6.46
CA GLU A 98 -12.82 4.49 -7.44
C GLU A 98 -12.40 4.06 -8.85
N LEU A 99 -13.28 4.29 -9.82
CA LEU A 99 -12.97 4.00 -11.22
C LEU A 99 -12.42 5.25 -11.90
N THR A 100 -11.29 5.12 -12.59
CA THR A 100 -10.78 6.18 -13.46
C THR A 100 -11.28 5.98 -14.89
N PRO A 101 -11.67 7.04 -15.60
CA PRO A 101 -12.11 6.92 -16.99
C PRO A 101 -11.03 6.31 -17.89
N GLY A 102 -11.45 5.49 -18.86
CA GLY A 102 -10.55 4.93 -19.88
C GLY A 102 -9.88 3.61 -19.48
N ASN A 103 -8.75 3.31 -20.14
CA ASN A 103 -8.07 2.01 -20.09
C ASN A 103 -6.78 2.00 -19.26
N ARG A 104 -6.43 3.12 -18.64
CA ARG A 104 -5.29 3.29 -17.74
C ARG A 104 -5.69 4.16 -16.56
N ILE A 105 -4.93 4.08 -15.48
CA ILE A 105 -5.12 4.97 -14.34
C ILE A 105 -4.70 6.39 -14.75
N ASP A 106 -5.59 7.34 -14.51
CA ASP A 106 -5.26 8.75 -14.53
C ASP A 106 -4.70 9.14 -13.16
N TYR A 107 -3.40 9.38 -13.10
CA TYR A 107 -2.70 9.69 -11.85
C TYR A 107 -3.15 11.01 -11.21
N ALA A 108 -3.85 11.90 -11.95
CA ALA A 108 -4.44 13.10 -11.36
C ALA A 108 -5.47 12.78 -10.26
N TYR A 109 -6.16 11.63 -10.33
CA TYR A 109 -7.08 11.20 -9.28
C TYR A 109 -6.36 10.95 -7.95
N ILE A 110 -5.15 10.41 -8.02
CA ILE A 110 -4.29 10.14 -6.85
C ILE A 110 -3.83 11.47 -6.25
N THR A 111 -3.35 12.38 -7.09
CA THR A 111 -2.93 13.74 -6.69
C THR A 111 -4.08 14.50 -6.04
N HIS A 112 -5.28 14.47 -6.64
CA HIS A 112 -6.47 15.09 -6.07
C HIS A 112 -6.85 14.47 -4.72
N TRP A 113 -6.74 13.15 -4.56
CA TRP A 113 -7.00 12.50 -3.29
C TRP A 113 -6.02 12.96 -2.20
N PHE A 114 -4.71 12.97 -2.46
CA PHE A 114 -3.74 13.52 -1.51
C PHE A 114 -4.02 15.00 -1.20
N GLY A 115 -4.37 15.80 -2.22
CA GLY A 115 -4.77 17.19 -2.06
C GLY A 115 -5.94 17.36 -1.09
N ARG A 116 -7.01 16.57 -1.25
CA ARG A 116 -8.14 16.55 -0.34
C ARG A 116 -7.77 16.11 1.08
N MET A 117 -6.89 15.12 1.21
CA MET A 117 -6.40 14.66 2.51
C MET A 117 -5.65 15.77 3.25
N LYS A 118 -4.85 16.54 2.51
CA LYS A 118 -4.16 17.73 3.02
C LYS A 118 -5.11 18.87 3.37
N THR A 119 -6.10 19.18 2.53
CA THR A 119 -6.99 20.35 2.74
C THR A 119 -8.13 20.08 3.70
N ASP A 120 -8.89 19.00 3.47
CA ASP A 120 -10.16 18.74 4.15
C ASP A 120 -9.91 18.21 5.57
N TYR A 121 -8.83 17.44 5.74
CA TYR A 121 -8.45 16.78 6.99
C TYR A 121 -7.17 17.34 7.62
N ARG A 122 -6.57 18.39 7.03
CA ARG A 122 -5.38 19.06 7.58
C ARG A 122 -4.25 18.09 7.90
N LEU A 123 -3.98 17.18 6.97
CA LEU A 123 -2.89 16.22 7.08
C LEU A 123 -1.56 16.83 6.63
N TYR A 124 -0.53 16.70 7.46
CA TYR A 124 0.79 17.28 7.25
C TYR A 124 1.78 16.19 6.81
N PHE A 125 1.83 15.95 5.50
CA PHE A 125 2.74 14.98 4.90
C PHE A 125 4.21 15.36 5.09
N GLN A 126 4.99 14.47 5.70
CA GLN A 126 6.44 14.65 5.82
C GLN A 126 7.19 14.04 4.63
N SER A 127 6.66 12.96 4.07
CA SER A 127 7.19 12.34 2.87
C SER A 127 6.17 11.36 2.26
N ILE A 128 6.32 11.05 0.98
CA ILE A 128 5.44 10.17 0.20
C ILE A 128 6.31 9.17 -0.58
N GLY A 129 6.26 7.90 -0.17
CA GLY A 129 7.00 6.81 -0.80
C GLY A 129 6.37 6.31 -2.09
N TYR A 130 7.20 6.03 -3.10
CA TYR A 130 6.75 5.50 -4.39
C TYR A 130 7.87 4.75 -5.14
N ASP A 131 7.51 3.84 -6.03
CA ASP A 131 8.47 3.25 -6.99
C ASP A 131 8.80 4.25 -8.12
N SER A 132 10.08 4.42 -8.41
CA SER A 132 10.57 5.34 -9.44
C SER A 132 10.28 4.86 -10.88
N TRP A 133 9.97 3.57 -11.07
CA TRP A 133 9.69 3.03 -12.39
C TRP A 133 8.39 3.63 -12.97
N ASN A 134 8.49 4.32 -14.11
CA ASN A 134 7.37 4.95 -14.84
C ASN A 134 6.54 6.00 -14.06
N SER A 135 7.04 6.55 -12.95
CA SER A 135 6.32 7.50 -12.09
C SER A 135 6.66 8.98 -12.33
N GLY A 136 7.64 9.27 -13.20
CA GLY A 136 8.18 10.62 -13.37
C GLY A 136 7.16 11.70 -13.79
N TYR A 137 6.07 11.35 -14.47
CA TYR A 137 4.98 12.30 -14.76
C TYR A 137 4.17 12.62 -13.50
N TRP A 138 3.78 11.61 -12.73
CA TRP A 138 3.00 11.78 -11.51
C TRP A 138 3.77 12.53 -10.42
N VAL A 139 5.08 12.28 -10.29
CA VAL A 139 5.94 13.03 -9.35
C VAL A 139 5.87 14.52 -9.64
N LYS A 140 6.00 14.94 -10.91
CA LYS A 140 5.90 16.35 -11.30
C LYS A 140 4.51 16.93 -11.00
N ASP A 141 3.46 16.17 -11.24
CA ASP A 141 2.09 16.57 -10.91
C ASP A 141 1.90 16.78 -9.40
N MET A 142 2.39 15.85 -8.57
CA MET A 142 2.40 16.00 -7.11
C MET A 142 3.18 17.24 -6.66
N GLU A 143 4.38 17.47 -7.20
CA GLU A 143 5.20 18.64 -6.88
C GLU A 143 4.48 19.96 -7.19
N GLN A 144 3.83 20.04 -8.36
CA GLN A 144 3.04 21.20 -8.79
C GLN A 144 1.79 21.43 -7.92
N ASN A 145 1.26 20.37 -7.32
CA ASN A 145 0.08 20.40 -6.44
C ASN A 145 0.45 20.51 -4.95
N GLY A 146 1.64 21.01 -4.63
CA GLY A 146 2.02 21.37 -3.26
C GLY A 146 2.59 20.22 -2.44
N PHE A 147 3.11 19.18 -3.09
CA PHE A 147 3.92 18.12 -2.48
C PHE A 147 5.41 18.21 -2.86
N ASN A 148 5.85 19.40 -3.31
CA ASN A 148 7.24 19.66 -3.68
C ASN A 148 8.21 19.33 -2.54
N GLY A 149 9.22 18.51 -2.84
CA GLY A 149 10.22 18.05 -1.86
C GLY A 149 9.74 16.93 -0.93
N LEU A 150 8.53 16.41 -1.08
CA LEU A 150 8.00 15.32 -0.24
C LEU A 150 8.12 13.94 -0.90
N MET A 151 8.33 13.88 -2.22
CA MET A 151 8.37 12.63 -2.98
C MET A 151 9.68 11.87 -2.70
N ASP A 152 9.58 10.66 -2.13
CA ASP A 152 10.73 9.81 -1.77
C ASP A 152 10.70 8.47 -2.52
N ILE A 153 11.83 8.13 -3.15
CA ILE A 153 11.96 6.93 -3.97
C ILE A 153 12.14 5.70 -3.07
N VAL A 154 11.29 4.71 -3.28
CA VAL A 154 11.41 3.36 -2.71
C VAL A 154 11.81 2.39 -3.81
N ILE A 155 13.09 1.99 -3.79
CA ILE A 155 13.63 1.04 -4.77
C ILE A 155 13.03 -0.35 -4.49
N GLN A 156 12.34 -0.92 -5.47
CA GLN A 156 11.65 -2.22 -5.36
C GLN A 156 12.64 -3.40 -5.42
N GLY A 157 13.33 -3.65 -4.31
CA GLY A 157 14.25 -4.78 -4.17
C GLY A 157 14.63 -5.08 -2.72
N ALA A 158 15.12 -6.29 -2.49
CA ALA A 158 15.42 -6.83 -1.16
C ALA A 158 16.25 -5.90 -0.27
N LYS A 159 17.23 -5.19 -0.85
CA LYS A 159 18.11 -4.25 -0.12
C LYS A 159 17.31 -3.13 0.58
N THR A 160 16.25 -2.65 -0.05
CA THR A 160 15.41 -1.57 0.47
C THR A 160 14.24 -2.12 1.27
N LEU A 161 13.58 -3.16 0.75
CA LEU A 161 12.29 -3.61 1.25
C LEU A 161 12.38 -4.62 2.39
N SER A 162 13.46 -5.41 2.48
CA SER A 162 13.49 -6.58 3.38
C SER A 162 13.34 -6.22 4.85
N ASN A 163 14.09 -5.24 5.35
CA ASN A 163 14.01 -4.85 6.76
C ASN A 163 12.68 -4.16 7.09
N PRO A 164 12.22 -3.15 6.33
CA PRO A 164 10.90 -2.56 6.51
C PRO A 164 9.77 -3.60 6.46
N LEU A 165 9.84 -4.58 5.56
CA LEU A 165 8.83 -5.64 5.48
C LEU A 165 8.83 -6.56 6.71
N LYS A 166 10.00 -6.87 7.27
CA LYS A 166 10.11 -7.63 8.53
C LYS A 166 9.51 -6.85 9.71
N HIS A 167 9.81 -5.56 9.82
CA HIS A 167 9.28 -4.70 10.89
C HIS A 167 7.76 -4.49 10.73
N LEU A 168 7.29 -4.23 9.51
CA LEU A 168 5.87 -4.15 9.18
C LEU A 168 5.13 -5.43 9.59
N GLY A 169 5.72 -6.61 9.30
CA GLY A 169 5.17 -7.89 9.72
C GLY A 169 5.06 -8.04 11.24
N ALA A 170 6.08 -7.60 11.98
CA ALA A 170 6.08 -7.60 13.44
C ALA A 170 5.01 -6.65 14.01
N ASP A 171 4.85 -5.45 13.46
CA ASP A 171 3.87 -4.47 13.91
C ASP A 171 2.42 -4.89 13.56
N LEU A 172 2.21 -5.52 12.40
CA LEU A 172 0.93 -6.16 12.07
C LEU A 172 0.59 -7.27 13.07
N ALA A 173 1.56 -8.13 13.39
CA ALA A 173 1.37 -9.19 14.38
C ALA A 173 1.07 -8.66 15.79
N ALA A 174 1.70 -7.56 16.17
CA ALA A 174 1.46 -6.85 17.42
C ALA A 174 0.16 -6.00 17.43
N LYS A 175 -0.62 -6.02 16.34
CA LYS A 175 -1.85 -5.21 16.17
C LYS A 175 -1.63 -3.70 16.33
N LYS A 176 -0.43 -3.23 16.00
CA LYS A 176 -0.08 -1.80 16.07
C LYS A 176 -0.62 -1.00 14.89
N ILE A 177 -0.85 -1.65 13.75
CA ILE A 177 -1.40 -1.02 12.55
C ILE A 177 -2.91 -1.23 12.52
N ASN A 178 -3.65 -0.16 12.86
CA ASN A 178 -5.08 -0.10 12.68
C ASN A 178 -5.38 0.40 11.26
N TYR A 179 -5.77 -0.51 10.38
CA TYR A 179 -6.12 -0.22 8.99
C TYR A 179 -7.64 -0.04 8.76
N ASN A 180 -8.35 0.36 9.81
CA ASN A 180 -9.78 0.63 9.80
C ASN A 180 -10.67 -0.52 9.33
N LYS A 181 -10.26 -1.77 9.62
CA LYS A 181 -10.93 -2.98 9.10
C LYS A 181 -11.16 -2.91 7.57
N ASN A 182 -10.23 -2.30 6.83
CA ASN A 182 -10.31 -2.21 5.38
C ASN A 182 -10.20 -3.61 4.76
N PRO A 183 -11.28 -4.16 4.17
CA PRO A 183 -11.28 -5.51 3.62
C PRO A 183 -10.38 -5.64 2.39
N LEU A 184 -10.11 -4.52 1.71
CA LEU A 184 -9.32 -4.50 0.49
C LEU A 184 -7.83 -4.62 0.83
N LEU A 185 -7.38 -3.99 1.93
CA LEU A 185 -6.05 -4.20 2.47
C LEU A 185 -5.89 -5.60 3.05
N GLU A 186 -6.88 -6.09 3.80
CA GLU A 186 -6.87 -7.46 4.34
C GLU A 186 -6.74 -8.50 3.22
N TYR A 187 -7.47 -8.32 2.11
CA TYR A 187 -7.33 -9.12 0.90
C TYR A 187 -5.94 -9.02 0.28
N CYS A 188 -5.36 -7.81 0.19
CA CYS A 188 -4.01 -7.62 -0.34
C CYS A 188 -2.93 -8.32 0.51
N LEU A 189 -3.02 -8.19 1.84
CA LEU A 189 -2.09 -8.83 2.78
C LEU A 189 -2.19 -10.36 2.70
N CYS A 190 -3.40 -10.92 2.59
CA CYS A 190 -3.59 -12.36 2.42
C CYS A 190 -3.02 -12.90 1.11
N ASN A 191 -2.97 -12.07 0.06
CA ASN A 191 -2.39 -12.43 -1.22
C ASN A 191 -0.88 -12.19 -1.30
N MET A 192 -0.27 -11.56 -0.30
CA MET A 192 1.17 -11.33 -0.26
C MET A 192 1.91 -12.57 0.25
N SER A 193 2.87 -13.03 -0.55
CA SER A 193 3.89 -13.99 -0.14
C SER A 193 5.25 -13.30 -0.12
N VAL A 194 6.26 -13.98 0.43
CA VAL A 194 7.65 -13.54 0.41
C VAL A 194 8.55 -14.60 -0.21
N VAL A 195 9.60 -14.13 -0.85
CA VAL A 195 10.70 -14.96 -1.35
C VAL A 195 11.97 -14.61 -0.57
N TYR A 196 12.70 -15.65 -0.17
CA TYR A 196 13.98 -15.52 0.52
C TYR A 196 15.15 -15.54 -0.47
N ASP A 197 16.09 -14.62 -0.30
CA ASP A 197 17.40 -14.72 -0.93
C ASP A 197 18.37 -15.57 -0.09
N ARG A 198 19.61 -15.73 -0.58
CA ARG A 198 20.66 -16.52 0.11
C ARG A 198 21.08 -15.93 1.47
N ASN A 199 20.76 -14.66 1.73
CA ASN A 199 21.11 -13.93 2.94
C ASN A 199 19.93 -13.81 3.91
N ASN A 200 18.84 -14.56 3.68
CA ASN A 200 17.58 -14.48 4.42
C ASN A 200 16.92 -13.09 4.37
N ASN A 201 17.17 -12.31 3.31
CA ASN A 201 16.35 -11.15 3.01
C ASN A 201 15.04 -11.60 2.37
N ILE A 202 13.96 -10.87 2.66
CA ILE A 202 12.64 -11.15 2.09
C ILE A 202 12.27 -10.09 1.06
N THR A 203 11.59 -10.51 0.00
CA THR A 203 11.00 -9.62 -1.00
C THR A 203 9.55 -10.01 -1.21
N PRO A 204 8.61 -9.05 -1.24
CA PRO A 204 7.19 -9.33 -1.43
C PRO A 204 6.94 -9.82 -2.86
N VAL A 205 6.06 -10.83 -2.99
CA VAL A 205 5.58 -11.36 -4.26
C VAL A 205 4.09 -11.66 -4.17
N LYS A 206 3.38 -11.66 -5.30
CA LYS A 206 2.00 -12.17 -5.36
C LYS A 206 2.00 -13.68 -5.13
N SER A 207 1.17 -14.17 -4.20
CA SER A 207 1.00 -15.60 -3.92
C SER A 207 0.43 -16.35 -5.14
N HIS A 208 -0.48 -15.69 -5.87
CA HIS A 208 -1.09 -16.19 -7.09
C HIS A 208 -1.23 -15.05 -8.10
N SER A 209 -1.18 -15.37 -9.40
CA SER A 209 -1.25 -14.38 -10.48
C SER A 209 -2.56 -13.59 -10.56
N ARG A 210 -3.64 -14.06 -9.91
CA ARG A 210 -4.98 -13.47 -9.99
C ARG A 210 -5.35 -12.56 -8.82
N GLY A 211 -4.48 -12.44 -7.81
CA GLY A 211 -4.68 -11.60 -6.63
C GLY A 211 -4.01 -10.24 -6.75
N PHE A 212 -4.48 -9.28 -5.96
CA PHE A 212 -3.87 -7.97 -5.81
C PHE A 212 -3.07 -7.94 -4.52
N ILE A 213 -1.96 -7.22 -4.52
CA ILE A 213 -1.16 -6.93 -3.31
C ILE A 213 -0.88 -5.44 -3.18
N ASP A 214 -1.51 -4.62 -4.04
CA ASP A 214 -1.14 -3.25 -4.32
C ASP A 214 -1.37 -2.36 -3.08
N GLY A 215 -2.41 -2.66 -2.29
CA GLY A 215 -2.61 -2.06 -0.97
C GLY A 215 -1.51 -2.40 0.04
N ALA A 216 -0.98 -3.62 0.00
CA ALA A 216 0.10 -4.03 0.89
C ALA A 216 1.46 -3.45 0.44
N MET A 217 1.68 -3.30 -0.87
CA MET A 217 2.85 -2.62 -1.43
C MET A 217 2.83 -1.12 -1.12
N SER A 218 1.70 -0.45 -1.34
CA SER A 218 1.54 0.97 -0.99
C SER A 218 1.76 1.23 0.51
N LEU A 219 1.32 0.31 1.38
CA LEU A 219 1.62 0.37 2.82
C LEU A 219 3.11 0.16 3.10
N LEU A 220 3.75 -0.80 2.42
CA LEU A 220 5.19 -1.04 2.56
C LEU A 220 6.01 0.19 2.12
N ASP A 221 5.65 0.84 1.01
CA ASP A 221 6.32 2.05 0.55
C ASP A 221 6.18 3.18 1.57
N ALA A 222 4.97 3.37 2.15
CA ALA A 222 4.77 4.31 3.25
C ALA A 222 5.64 3.95 4.46
N TYR A 223 5.73 2.66 4.81
CA TYR A 223 6.49 2.21 5.97
C TYR A 223 8.01 2.36 5.77
N CYS A 224 8.52 2.09 4.57
CA CYS A 224 9.92 2.34 4.21
C CYS A 224 10.31 3.80 4.42
N VAL A 225 9.44 4.72 4.00
CA VAL A 225 9.67 6.16 4.14
C VAL A 225 9.45 6.64 5.57
N TYR A 226 8.50 6.05 6.30
CA TYR A 226 8.34 6.29 7.73
C TYR A 226 9.64 5.99 8.49
N GLU A 227 10.28 4.84 8.25
CA GLU A 227 11.53 4.50 8.94
C GLU A 227 12.65 5.51 8.69
N ARG A 228 12.72 6.08 7.48
CA ARG A 228 13.71 7.13 7.12
C ARG A 228 13.43 8.47 7.81
N ASN A 229 12.17 8.72 8.18
CA ASN A 229 11.70 9.98 8.74
C ASN A 229 11.28 9.85 10.22
N LYS A 230 11.57 8.71 10.86
CA LYS A 230 11.06 8.39 12.19
C LYS A 230 11.47 9.44 13.24
N GLU A 231 12.75 9.80 13.29
CA GLU A 231 13.25 10.79 14.27
C GLU A 231 12.55 12.15 14.14
N LEU A 232 12.27 12.58 12.90
CA LEU A 232 11.53 13.82 12.65
C LEU A 232 10.09 13.71 13.14
N LEU A 233 9.39 12.63 12.78
CA LEU A 233 7.99 12.40 13.20
C LEU A 233 7.85 12.29 14.71
N ASP A 234 8.76 11.57 15.37
CA ASP A 234 8.78 11.41 16.83
C ASP A 234 9.01 12.75 17.54
N SER A 235 9.61 13.75 16.89
CA SER A 235 9.77 15.11 17.43
C SER A 235 8.53 16.01 17.27
N LEU A 236 7.59 15.61 16.41
CA LEU A 236 6.40 16.39 16.04
C LEU A 236 5.11 15.91 16.74
N ILE A 237 5.14 14.72 17.35
CA ILE A 237 4.00 14.01 17.94
C ILE A 237 4.17 13.91 19.46
#